data_AF-A0A7Y3XHM3-F1
#
_entry.id   AF-A0A7Y3XHM3-F1
#
_cell.length_a   1.000
_cell.length_b   1.000
_cell.length_c   1.000
_cell.angle_alpha   90.00
_cell.angle_beta   90.00
_cell.angle_gamma   90.00
#
_symmetry.space_group_name_H-M   'P 1'
#
loop_
_entity.id
_entity.type
_entity.pdbx_description
1 polymer ?
#
loop_
_entity_poly.entity_id
_entity_poly.type
_entity_poly.pdbx_seq_one_letter_code
_entity_poly.pdbx_strand_id
1 'polypeptide(L)'
;MKKRFRGIIFLTFCVLSLTACSQSGKRVQKTVDKRQEQLDKQDEEKKQQAEKELEEKKKRHFELQTKEVQKRMKKTQKKSKKYNDKKKEFFIKRWFRKR
;
A
#
# COMPACT_ATOMS: atom_id res chain seq x y z
N MET A 1 -48.06 -28.44 -35.68
CA MET A 1 -46.68 -27.93 -35.54
C MET A 1 -46.57 -26.54 -34.90
N LYS A 2 -47.45 -25.57 -35.22
CA LYS A 2 -47.40 -24.19 -34.69
C LYS A 2 -47.41 -24.05 -33.16
N LYS A 3 -48.16 -24.89 -32.42
CA LYS A 3 -48.23 -24.84 -30.94
C LYS A 3 -46.92 -25.26 -30.25
N ARG A 4 -46.22 -26.28 -30.78
CA ARG A 4 -44.91 -26.72 -30.27
C ARG A 4 -43.82 -25.68 -30.56
N PHE A 5 -43.86 -25.07 -31.75
CA PHE A 5 -42.95 -23.99 -32.13
C PHE A 5 -43.13 -22.75 -31.24
N ARG A 6 -44.39 -22.38 -30.92
CA ARG A 6 -44.69 -21.28 -29.99
C ARG A 6 -44.18 -21.53 -28.58
N GLY A 7 -44.24 -22.78 -28.09
CA GLY A 7 -43.69 -23.17 -26.80
C GLY A 7 -42.16 -23.07 -26.75
N ILE A 8 -41.47 -23.48 -27.81
CA ILE A 8 -40.01 -23.37 -27.92
C ILE A 8 -39.57 -21.90 -27.91
N ILE A 9 -40.26 -21.02 -28.66
CA ILE A 9 -39.97 -19.58 -28.68
C ILE A 9 -40.19 -18.94 -27.30
N PHE A 10 -41.24 -19.34 -26.59
CA PHE A 10 -41.50 -18.81 -25.25
C PHE A 10 -40.43 -19.25 -24.24
N LEU A 11 -39.98 -20.50 -24.34
CA LEU A 11 -38.96 -21.07 -23.48
C LEU A 11 -37.58 -20.44 -23.72
N THR A 12 -37.20 -20.17 -24.97
CA THR A 12 -35.95 -19.46 -25.27
C THR A 12 -35.97 -18.02 -24.79
N PHE A 13 -37.13 -17.34 -24.87
CA PHE A 13 -37.29 -15.97 -24.36
C PHE A 13 -37.18 -15.90 -22.82
N CYS A 14 -37.74 -16.89 -22.11
CA CYS A 14 -37.56 -17.01 -20.66
C CYS A 14 -36.09 -17.21 -20.25
N VAL A 15 -35.34 -18.06 -20.96
CA VAL A 15 -33.92 -18.31 -20.67
C VAL A 15 -33.05 -17.07 -20.94
N LEU A 16 -33.32 -16.34 -22.03
CA LEU A 16 -32.63 -15.08 -22.34
C LEU A 16 -32.90 -14.00 -21.27
N SER A 17 -34.12 -13.91 -20.76
CA SER A 17 -34.47 -12.93 -19.71
C SER A 17 -33.73 -13.18 -18.40
N LEU A 18 -33.49 -14.44 -18.04
CA LEU A 18 -32.75 -14.82 -16.83
C LEU A 18 -31.24 -14.50 -16.95
N THR A 19 -30.65 -14.66 -18.13
CA THR A 19 -29.22 -14.39 -18.34
C THR A 19 -28.90 -12.88 -18.40
N ALA A 20 -29.85 -12.04 -18.83
CA ALA A 20 -29.71 -10.59 -18.82
C ALA A 20 -29.56 -10.02 -17.40
N CYS A 21 -30.28 -10.56 -16.42
CA CYS A 21 -30.18 -10.14 -15.01
C CYS A 21 -28.84 -10.54 -14.35
N SER A 22 -28.13 -11.56 -14.85
CA SER A 22 -26.83 -11.97 -14.30
C SER A 22 -25.67 -11.05 -14.72
N GLN A 23 -25.78 -10.36 -15.86
CA GLN A 23 -24.74 -9.44 -16.33
C GLN A 23 -24.68 -8.13 -15.53
N SER A 24 -25.78 -7.68 -14.94
CA SER A 24 -25.83 -6.42 -14.18
C SER A 24 -24.97 -6.48 -12.91
N GLY A 25 -25.05 -7.57 -12.14
CA GLY A 25 -24.25 -7.76 -10.92
C GLY A 25 -22.74 -7.78 -11.18
N LYS A 26 -22.30 -8.41 -12.28
CA LYS A 26 -20.88 -8.44 -12.67
C LYS A 26 -20.35 -7.06 -13.10
N ARG A 27 -21.20 -6.22 -13.69
CA ARG A 27 -20.82 -4.83 -14.06
C ARG A 27 -20.69 -3.94 -12.83
N VAL A 28 -21.61 -4.08 -11.87
CA VAL A 28 -21.56 -3.36 -10.60
C VAL A 28 -20.30 -3.74 -9.81
N GLN A 29 -19.99 -5.03 -9.70
CA GLN A 29 -18.77 -5.49 -9.02
C GLN A 29 -17.51 -4.86 -9.62
N LYS A 30 -17.36 -4.90 -10.96
CA LYS A 30 -16.22 -4.28 -11.65
C LYS A 30 -16.12 -2.76 -11.42
N THR A 31 -17.24 -2.06 -11.26
CA THR A 31 -17.21 -0.62 -10.95
C THR A 31 -16.80 -0.35 -9.51
N VAL A 32 -17.18 -1.21 -8.57
CA VAL A 32 -16.75 -1.13 -7.17
C VAL A 32 -15.26 -1.44 -7.05
N ASP A 33 -14.79 -2.51 -7.69
CA ASP A 33 -13.38 -2.92 -7.66
C ASP A 33 -12.47 -1.81 -8.23
N LYS A 34 -12.85 -1.20 -9.35
CA LYS A 34 -12.12 -0.05 -9.93
C LYS A 34 -12.08 1.16 -9.02
N ARG A 35 -13.17 1.44 -8.29
CA ARG A 35 -13.18 2.54 -7.30
C ARG A 35 -12.28 2.22 -6.12
N GLN A 36 -12.29 0.97 -5.65
CA GLN A 36 -11.41 0.54 -4.57
C GLN A 36 -9.94 0.68 -4.97
N GLU A 37 -9.55 0.21 -6.15
CA GLU A 37 -8.17 0.38 -6.66
C GLU A 37 -7.76 1.87 -6.79
N GLN A 38 -8.69 2.75 -7.16
CA GLN A 38 -8.42 4.18 -7.23
C GLN A 38 -8.23 4.80 -5.84
N LEU A 39 -9.02 4.38 -4.85
CA LEU A 39 -8.89 4.83 -3.47
C LEU A 39 -7.58 4.33 -2.86
N ASP A 40 -7.23 3.07 -3.08
CA ASP A 40 -5.99 2.47 -2.59
C ASP A 40 -4.76 3.22 -3.14
N LYS A 41 -4.76 3.53 -4.45
CA LYS A 41 -3.71 4.36 -5.07
C LYS A 41 -3.63 5.76 -4.47
N GLN A 42 -4.77 6.42 -4.26
CA GLN A 42 -4.80 7.75 -3.64
C GLN A 42 -4.25 7.71 -2.21
N ASP A 43 -4.56 6.66 -1.45
CA ASP A 43 -4.06 6.51 -0.09
C ASP A 43 -2.57 6.19 -0.05
N GLU A 44 -2.05 5.40 -0.99
CA GLU A 44 -0.62 5.21 -1.17
C GLU A 44 0.10 6.52 -1.53
N GLU A 45 -0.44 7.29 -2.48
CA GLU A 45 0.10 8.59 -2.87
C GLU A 45 0.12 9.57 -1.69
N LYS A 46 -0.97 9.65 -0.91
CA LYS A 46 -1.05 10.48 0.30
C LYS A 46 -0.02 10.05 1.35
N LYS A 47 0.17 8.74 1.55
CA LYS A 47 1.20 8.22 2.48
C LYS A 47 2.59 8.64 2.02
N GLN A 48 2.91 8.47 0.74
CA GLN A 48 4.21 8.87 0.19
C GLN A 48 4.44 10.39 0.30
N GLN A 49 3.41 11.20 0.03
CA GLN A 49 3.49 12.66 0.21
C GLN A 49 3.72 13.02 1.68
N ALA A 50 2.98 12.42 2.61
CA ALA A 50 3.15 12.64 4.04
C ALA A 50 4.55 12.24 4.52
N GLU A 51 5.10 11.12 4.04
CA GLU A 51 6.46 10.70 4.35
C GLU A 51 7.50 11.72 3.85
N LYS A 52 7.38 12.19 2.61
CA LYS A 52 8.26 13.23 2.04
C LYS A 52 8.19 14.52 2.86
N GLU A 53 7.00 14.98 3.20
CA GLU A 53 6.82 16.18 4.04
C GLU A 53 7.46 16.02 5.42
N LEU A 54 7.32 14.85 6.04
CA LEU A 54 7.94 14.55 7.33
C LEU A 54 9.46 14.53 7.23
N GLU A 55 10.03 13.95 6.17
CA GLU A 55 11.47 14.00 5.91
C GLU A 55 11.98 15.43 5.72
N GLU A 56 11.28 16.25 4.94
CA GLU A 56 11.63 17.65 4.73
C GLU A 56 11.53 18.46 6.02
N LYS A 57 10.48 18.27 6.82
CA LYS A 57 10.34 18.88 8.15
C LYS A 57 11.51 18.49 9.05
N LYS A 58 11.92 17.22 9.06
CA LYS A 58 13.10 16.75 9.81
C LYS A 58 14.41 17.39 9.33
N LYS A 59 14.61 17.49 8.01
CA LYS A 59 15.81 18.14 7.43
C LYS A 59 15.86 19.62 7.78
N ARG A 60 14.77 20.36 7.58
CA ARG A 60 14.66 21.77 7.97
C ARG A 60 14.92 21.97 9.45
N HIS A 61 14.32 21.15 10.31
CA HIS A 61 14.57 21.20 11.75
C HIS A 61 16.06 20.95 12.07
N PHE A 62 16.73 20.03 11.37
CA PHE A 62 18.16 19.80 11.56
C PHE A 62 19.02 21.00 11.13
N GLU A 63 18.70 21.62 9.99
CA GLU A 63 19.45 22.75 9.43
C GLU A 63 19.32 24.01 10.28
N LEU A 64 18.14 24.26 10.86
CA LEU A 64 17.87 25.38 11.77
C LEU A 64 18.66 25.31 13.09
N GLN A 65 19.12 24.12 13.49
CA GLN A 65 19.85 23.95 14.75
C GLN A 65 21.29 24.46 14.66
N THR A 66 21.86 24.83 15.80
CA THR A 66 23.28 25.24 15.87
C THR A 66 24.22 24.07 15.49
N LYS A 67 25.42 24.38 15.01
CA LYS A 67 26.41 23.36 14.57
C LYS A 67 26.73 22.34 15.66
N GLU A 68 26.75 22.75 16.93
CA GLU A 68 26.99 21.84 18.06
C GLU A 68 25.84 20.86 18.26
N VAL A 69 24.60 21.36 18.20
CA VAL A 69 23.39 20.54 18.29
C VAL A 69 23.31 19.58 17.11
N GLN A 70 23.60 20.04 15.89
CA GLN A 70 23.67 19.19 14.69
C GLN A 70 24.67 18.03 14.87
N LYS A 71 25.87 18.30 15.41
CA LYS A 71 26.86 17.25 15.73
C LYS A 71 26.32 16.27 16.76
N ARG A 72 25.63 16.75 17.81
CA ARG A 72 25.01 15.90 18.84
C ARG A 72 23.91 15.02 18.24
N MET A 73 23.02 15.59 17.43
CA MET A 73 21.95 14.85 16.73
C MET A 73 22.53 13.74 15.84
N LYS A 74 23.59 14.03 15.06
CA LYS A 74 24.30 13.04 14.24
C LYS A 74 24.91 11.91 15.09
N LYS A 75 25.53 12.23 16.24
CA LYS A 75 26.07 11.22 17.16
C LYS A 75 24.96 10.32 17.72
N THR A 76 23.86 10.91 18.17
CA THR A 76 22.69 10.17 18.68
C THR A 76 22.07 9.28 17.61
N GLN A 77 21.90 9.79 16.38
CA GLN A 77 21.38 9.01 15.26
C GLN A 77 22.26 7.78 14.96
N LYS A 78 23.58 7.95 14.89
CA LYS A 78 24.53 6.85 14.71
C LYS A 78 24.45 5.82 15.84
N LYS A 79 24.35 6.28 17.09
CA LYS A 79 24.22 5.43 18.27
C LYS A 79 22.92 4.62 18.19
N SER A 80 21.79 5.27 17.96
CA SER A 80 20.47 4.63 17.79
C SER A 80 20.49 3.59 16.67
N LYS A 81 21.03 3.93 15.49
CA LYS A 81 21.19 2.98 14.37
C LYS A 81 22.03 1.76 14.75
N LYS A 82 23.13 1.94 15.50
CA LYS A 82 23.95 0.80 15.98
C LYS A 82 23.16 -0.14 16.89
N TYR A 83 22.32 0.39 17.78
CA TYR A 83 21.49 -0.42 18.67
C TYR A 83 20.34 -1.11 17.94
N ASN A 84 19.63 -0.38 17.06
CA ASN A 84 18.47 -0.91 16.33
C ASN A 84 18.86 -1.95 15.29
N ASP A 85 19.93 -1.71 14.50
CA ASP A 85 20.35 -2.64 13.45
C ASP A 85 20.93 -3.95 14.02
N LYS A 86 21.09 -4.07 15.36
CA LYS A 86 21.72 -5.20 16.07
C LYS A 86 22.96 -5.72 15.33
N LYS A 87 23.73 -4.83 14.68
CA LYS A 87 24.99 -5.18 13.99
C LYS A 87 25.98 -5.60 15.05
N LYS A 88 25.90 -6.89 15.38
CA LYS A 88 26.80 -7.61 16.24
C LYS A 88 28.21 -7.25 15.79
N GLU A 89 29.02 -6.72 16.69
CA GLU A 89 30.40 -6.36 16.37
C GLU A 89 31.07 -7.54 15.65
N PHE A 90 31.87 -7.21 14.63
CA PHE A 90 32.57 -8.18 13.77
C PHE A 90 33.17 -9.28 14.64
N PHE A 91 33.02 -10.56 14.24
CA PHE A 91 33.35 -11.71 15.09
C PHE A 91 34.77 -11.64 15.68
N ILE A 92 35.73 -11.09 14.92
CA ILE A 92 37.10 -10.81 15.36
C ILE A 92 37.10 -9.89 16.59
N LYS A 93 36.36 -8.78 16.53
CA LYS A 93 36.24 -7.82 17.65
C LYS A 93 35.56 -8.45 18.88
N ARG A 94 34.77 -9.51 18.71
CA ARG A 94 34.18 -10.27 19.82
C ARG A 94 35.18 -11.22 20.49
N TRP A 95 36.05 -11.89 19.73
CA TRP A 95 37.07 -12.79 20.28
C TRP A 95 38.19 -12.05 21.01
N PHE A 96 38.54 -10.84 20.56
CA PHE A 96 39.55 -10.00 21.22
C PHE A 96 38.96 -9.02 22.25
N ARG A 97 37.66 -9.10 22.55
CA ARG A 97 37.08 -8.32 23.63
C ARG A 97 37.53 -8.94 24.96
N LYS A 98 38.62 -8.41 25.50
CA LYS A 98 39.16 -8.75 26.83
C LYS A 98 38.01 -8.77 27.83
N ARG A 99 37.93 -9.87 28.59
CA ARG A 99 36.87 -10.16 29.55
C ARG A 99 36.75 -9.06 30.58
#